data_AF-Q17H90-F1
#
_entry.id   AF-Q17H90-F1
#
_cell.length_a   1.000
_cell.length_b   1.000
_cell.length_c   1.000
_cell.angle_alpha   90.00
_cell.angle_beta   90.00
_cell.angle_gamma   90.00
#
_symmetry.space_group_name_H-M   'P 1'
#
loop_
_entity.id
_entity.type
_entity.pdbx_description
1 polymer ?
#
loop_
_entity_poly.entity_id
_entity_poly.type
_entity_poly.pdbx_seq_one_letter_code
_entity_poly.pdbx_strand_id
1 'polypeptide(L)'
;MGATASLNVPTGATKKTTRSTGSKVTSSRKSKKTNASKTISVTSSARARLALELEVLNEQQQLEELELEEEKQIRARQIAQEKLIKDRELEIETKKLAEEKAFLEKKTAEELKFRRDQMAIKKKSLEEKAKLIREQSLRGSSRSSSVSQSVSELSEKVNKWLEKTEEHVGENHESALRASDPVNKVLINSFGNLGLTQRDGGEQNGTPSAVLHDLNNCLNEVRPTPGPMRERHSSMTRREQENRQLCYDQQNANKEEIIASDNRMDPTNRQLAARQVMGKDLPIFSGNPEEWPIWILPLVLREPPQLISLRAQIEQARRELAKISMRENYLEYVHKERALVQLEKEMAVPRDSYNSRKLIYDYGIGYGLYAVLALGLIGISIFYRYTPVVVFGSNFNFEPFGKVLNFPTGVPNAVSTVFWIVVNNFVARTMVGYVK
;
A
#
# COMPACT_ATOMS: atom_id res chain seq x y z
N MET A 1 25.72 -31.79 -16.00
CA MET A 1 24.80 -32.91 -16.32
C MET A 1 23.80 -33.02 -15.18
N GLY A 2 22.63 -32.39 -15.32
CA GLY A 2 21.58 -32.41 -14.29
C GLY A 2 20.25 -32.55 -15.01
N ALA A 3 19.64 -33.72 -14.87
CA ALA A 3 18.39 -34.09 -15.53
C ALA A 3 17.22 -33.37 -14.84
N THR A 4 16.50 -32.53 -15.59
CA THR A 4 15.23 -31.93 -15.18
C THR A 4 14.09 -32.83 -15.66
N ALA A 5 13.37 -33.41 -14.71
CA ALA A 5 12.14 -34.16 -14.97
C ALA A 5 11.00 -33.17 -15.26
N SER A 6 10.44 -33.23 -16.48
CA SER A 6 9.24 -32.49 -16.86
C SER A 6 7.99 -33.29 -16.50
N LEU A 7 7.07 -32.67 -15.78
CA LEU A 7 5.80 -33.25 -15.38
C LEU A 7 4.73 -32.85 -16.42
N ASN A 8 4.31 -33.81 -17.25
CA ASN A 8 3.21 -33.64 -18.20
C ASN A 8 1.87 -33.68 -17.46
N VAL A 9 1.06 -32.63 -17.60
CA VAL A 9 -0.35 -32.59 -17.16
C VAL A 9 -1.24 -32.86 -18.38
N PRO A 10 -2.21 -33.80 -18.30
CA PRO A 10 -3.10 -34.08 -19.41
C PRO A 10 -4.20 -33.01 -19.55
N THR A 11 -4.31 -32.43 -20.74
CA THR A 11 -5.39 -31.54 -21.15
C THR A 11 -6.65 -32.35 -21.45
N GLY A 12 -7.69 -32.16 -20.64
CA GLY A 12 -9.02 -32.72 -20.85
C GLY A 12 -9.72 -32.09 -22.04
N ALA A 13 -10.20 -32.94 -22.95
CA ALA A 13 -10.91 -32.58 -24.17
C ALA A 13 -12.27 -31.92 -23.91
N THR A 14 -12.52 -30.79 -24.57
CA THR A 14 -13.82 -30.10 -24.61
C THR A 14 -14.74 -30.78 -25.64
N LYS A 15 -15.81 -31.41 -25.17
CA LYS A 15 -16.89 -31.94 -26.02
C LYS A 15 -17.71 -30.78 -26.59
N LYS A 16 -17.73 -30.67 -27.92
CA LYS A 16 -18.70 -29.88 -28.69
C LYS A 16 -20.07 -30.56 -28.62
N THR A 17 -21.08 -29.88 -28.07
CA THR A 17 -22.50 -30.25 -28.23
C THR A 17 -23.09 -29.50 -29.41
N THR A 18 -23.29 -30.23 -30.51
CA THR A 18 -24.09 -29.86 -31.67
C THR A 18 -25.57 -29.82 -31.30
N ARG A 19 -26.21 -28.64 -31.46
CA ARG A 19 -27.66 -28.47 -31.39
C ARG A 19 -28.31 -29.16 -32.61
N SER A 20 -28.96 -30.29 -32.36
CA SER A 20 -29.81 -30.98 -33.33
C SER A 20 -31.26 -30.53 -33.16
N THR A 21 -31.79 -30.00 -34.25
CA THR A 21 -33.18 -30.00 -34.73
C THR A 21 -34.14 -31.05 -34.15
N GLY A 22 -35.37 -30.62 -33.86
CA GLY A 22 -36.58 -31.45 -33.78
C GLY A 22 -37.83 -30.55 -33.90
N SER A 23 -38.32 -30.26 -35.10
CA SER A 23 -39.38 -30.99 -35.84
C SER A 23 -40.73 -31.07 -35.11
N LYS A 24 -41.66 -30.26 -35.63
CA LYS A 24 -43.07 -30.12 -35.26
C LYS A 24 -43.89 -30.83 -36.33
N VAL A 25 -44.36 -32.05 -36.10
CA VAL A 25 -45.23 -32.80 -37.04
C VAL A 25 -46.22 -33.71 -36.29
N THR A 26 -47.47 -33.25 -36.31
CA THR A 26 -48.77 -33.91 -36.57
C THR A 26 -49.10 -35.40 -36.26
N SER A 27 -50.41 -35.58 -36.03
CA SER A 27 -51.28 -36.78 -36.11
C SER A 27 -51.38 -37.62 -34.83
N SER A 28 -52.55 -38.10 -34.36
CA SER A 28 -53.73 -38.68 -35.02
C SER A 28 -54.96 -38.52 -34.09
N ARG A 29 -56.13 -38.05 -34.56
CA ARG A 29 -57.32 -38.80 -35.05
C ARG A 29 -57.70 -40.14 -34.38
N LYS A 30 -58.88 -40.10 -33.75
CA LYS A 30 -60.05 -41.04 -33.81
C LYS A 30 -60.06 -42.35 -33.00
N SER A 31 -60.96 -42.40 -32.02
CA SER A 31 -62.05 -43.38 -31.80
C SER A 31 -62.69 -43.01 -30.43
N LYS A 32 -64.00 -42.89 -30.15
CA LYS A 32 -65.29 -43.48 -30.53
C LYS A 32 -65.41 -44.98 -30.28
N LYS A 33 -65.62 -45.40 -29.03
CA LYS A 33 -66.53 -46.53 -28.70
C LYS A 33 -66.90 -46.64 -27.21
N THR A 34 -68.22 -46.79 -27.00
CA THR A 34 -68.95 -47.56 -25.97
C THR A 34 -68.93 -47.19 -24.49
N ASN A 35 -70.12 -46.76 -24.05
CA ASN A 35 -70.67 -46.96 -22.71
C ASN A 35 -70.69 -48.46 -22.35
N ALA A 36 -70.02 -48.83 -21.26
CA ALA A 36 -70.22 -50.10 -20.59
C ALA A 36 -70.00 -49.93 -19.07
N SER A 37 -71.10 -50.13 -18.34
CA SER A 37 -71.22 -50.66 -16.97
C SER A 37 -70.19 -50.22 -15.91
N LYS A 38 -70.69 -49.36 -15.01
CA LYS A 38 -70.28 -49.25 -13.60
C LYS A 38 -70.14 -50.62 -12.95
N THR A 39 -68.90 -51.03 -12.68
CA THR A 39 -68.52 -51.81 -11.50
C THR A 39 -67.33 -51.09 -10.89
N ILE A 40 -67.58 -50.38 -9.79
CA ILE A 40 -66.59 -49.61 -9.04
C ILE A 40 -65.64 -50.61 -8.38
N SER A 41 -64.48 -50.83 -9.01
CA SER A 41 -63.36 -51.53 -8.40
C SER A 41 -62.55 -50.53 -7.57
N VAL A 42 -62.57 -50.72 -6.25
CA VAL A 42 -61.89 -49.91 -5.23
C VAL A 42 -60.35 -49.99 -5.36
N THR A 43 -59.83 -50.79 -6.30
CA THR A 43 -58.40 -50.94 -6.61
C THR A 43 -57.82 -49.90 -7.58
N SER A 44 -58.65 -49.08 -8.24
CA SER A 44 -58.21 -48.03 -9.19
C SER A 44 -57.71 -46.75 -8.51
N SER A 45 -58.21 -46.42 -7.32
CA SER A 45 -57.84 -45.21 -6.58
C SER A 45 -56.41 -45.27 -6.02
N ALA A 46 -55.95 -46.44 -5.58
CA ALA A 46 -54.60 -46.63 -5.06
C ALA A 46 -53.52 -46.41 -6.15
N ARG A 47 -53.76 -46.89 -7.37
CA ARG A 47 -52.83 -46.70 -8.50
C ARG A 47 -52.77 -45.26 -8.97
N ALA A 48 -53.89 -44.54 -8.97
CA ALA A 48 -53.92 -43.12 -9.30
C ALA A 48 -53.15 -42.27 -8.27
N ARG A 49 -53.23 -42.62 -6.97
CA ARG A 49 -52.45 -41.96 -5.92
C ARG A 49 -50.95 -42.19 -6.09
N LEU A 50 -50.54 -43.45 -6.33
CA LEU A 50 -49.13 -43.77 -6.58
C LEU A 50 -48.59 -43.06 -7.83
N ALA A 51 -49.39 -42.92 -8.88
CA ALA A 51 -48.98 -42.19 -10.08
C ALA A 51 -48.74 -40.70 -9.79
N LEU A 52 -49.62 -40.06 -9.02
CA LEU A 52 -49.45 -38.66 -8.60
C LEU A 52 -48.25 -38.49 -7.65
N GLU A 53 -48.01 -39.43 -6.74
CA GLU A 53 -46.83 -39.40 -5.86
C GLU A 53 -45.52 -39.49 -6.65
N LEU A 54 -45.47 -40.33 -7.69
CA LEU A 54 -44.31 -40.41 -8.58
C LEU A 54 -44.10 -39.13 -9.41
N GLU A 55 -45.18 -38.49 -9.86
CA GLU A 55 -45.12 -37.21 -10.58
C GLU A 55 -44.57 -36.09 -9.68
N VAL A 56 -45.06 -36.00 -8.44
CA VAL A 56 -44.58 -35.02 -7.44
C VAL A 56 -43.10 -35.23 -7.12
N LEU A 57 -42.63 -36.48 -6.96
CA LEU A 57 -41.21 -36.75 -6.74
C LEU A 57 -40.33 -36.36 -7.94
N ASN A 58 -40.83 -36.59 -9.17
CA ASN A 58 -40.13 -36.21 -10.39
C ASN A 58 -40.06 -34.67 -10.52
N GLU A 59 -41.13 -33.94 -10.19
CA GLU A 59 -41.13 -32.48 -10.16
C GLU A 59 -40.15 -31.93 -9.09
N GLN A 60 -40.10 -32.54 -7.91
CA GLN A 60 -39.13 -32.16 -6.86
C GLN A 60 -37.69 -32.36 -7.33
N GLN A 61 -37.39 -33.48 -7.99
CA GLN A 61 -36.05 -33.74 -8.51
C GLN A 61 -35.66 -32.74 -9.61
N GLN A 62 -36.59 -32.34 -10.48
CA GLN A 62 -36.34 -31.31 -11.49
C GLN A 62 -36.10 -29.93 -10.87
N LEU A 63 -36.80 -29.58 -9.79
CA LEU A 63 -36.57 -28.33 -9.07
C LEU A 63 -35.19 -28.31 -8.39
N GLU A 64 -34.78 -29.42 -7.77
CA GLU A 64 -33.45 -29.52 -7.14
C GLU A 64 -32.32 -29.42 -8.18
N GLU A 65 -32.48 -30.03 -9.36
CA GLU A 65 -31.51 -29.90 -10.45
C GLU A 65 -31.40 -28.46 -10.96
N LEU A 66 -32.54 -27.74 -11.08
CA LEU A 66 -32.56 -26.33 -11.47
C LEU A 66 -31.90 -25.42 -10.42
N GLU A 67 -32.21 -25.61 -9.14
CA GLU A 67 -31.59 -24.85 -8.04
C GLU A 67 -30.07 -25.04 -8.04
N LEU A 68 -29.61 -26.27 -8.26
CA LEU A 68 -28.18 -26.59 -8.32
C LEU A 68 -27.49 -25.95 -9.54
N GLU A 69 -28.17 -25.84 -10.67
CA GLU A 69 -27.66 -25.11 -11.83
C GLU A 69 -27.57 -23.59 -11.60
N GLU A 70 -28.59 -22.99 -10.95
CA GLU A 70 -28.57 -21.58 -10.58
C GLU A 70 -27.45 -21.28 -9.58
N GLU A 71 -27.25 -22.13 -8.57
CA GLU A 71 -26.17 -21.98 -7.60
C GLU A 71 -24.79 -22.04 -8.27
N LYS A 72 -24.60 -22.98 -9.22
CA LYS A 72 -23.38 -23.05 -10.03
C LYS A 72 -23.16 -21.78 -10.84
N GLN A 73 -24.21 -21.19 -11.43
CA GLN A 73 -24.09 -19.94 -12.17
C GLN A 73 -23.71 -18.76 -11.27
N ILE A 74 -24.29 -18.67 -10.06
CA ILE A 74 -23.96 -17.62 -9.09
C ILE A 74 -22.50 -17.74 -8.65
N ARG A 75 -22.03 -18.94 -8.28
CA ARG A 75 -20.62 -19.19 -7.93
C ARG A 75 -19.68 -18.85 -9.08
N ALA A 76 -20.03 -19.20 -10.32
CA ALA A 76 -19.23 -18.85 -11.49
C ALA A 76 -19.11 -17.34 -11.70
N ARG A 77 -20.19 -16.57 -11.47
CA ARG A 77 -20.17 -15.10 -11.53
C ARG A 77 -19.30 -14.50 -10.42
N GLN A 78 -19.38 -15.03 -9.20
CA GLN A 78 -18.53 -14.59 -8.08
C GLN A 78 -17.04 -14.83 -8.38
N ILE A 79 -16.68 -16.02 -8.87
CA ILE A 79 -15.30 -16.34 -9.27
C ILE A 79 -14.82 -15.41 -10.39
N ALA A 80 -15.69 -15.07 -11.35
CA ALA A 80 -15.34 -14.14 -12.43
C ALA A 80 -15.10 -12.71 -11.92
N GLN A 81 -15.92 -12.22 -10.98
CA GLN A 81 -15.72 -10.92 -10.36
C GLN A 81 -14.44 -10.88 -9.52
N GLU A 82 -14.16 -11.93 -8.74
CA GLU A 82 -12.94 -12.02 -7.93
C GLU A 82 -11.68 -12.03 -8.81
N LYS A 83 -11.70 -12.74 -9.95
CA LYS A 83 -10.62 -12.71 -10.93
C LYS A 83 -10.40 -11.31 -11.50
N LEU A 84 -11.47 -10.62 -11.86
CA LEU A 84 -11.39 -9.24 -12.38
C LEU A 84 -10.78 -8.28 -11.36
N ILE A 85 -11.13 -8.42 -10.08
CA ILE A 85 -10.56 -7.63 -8.99
C ILE A 85 -9.06 -7.90 -8.86
N LYS A 86 -8.66 -9.17 -8.82
CA LYS A 86 -7.24 -9.58 -8.75
C LYS A 86 -6.42 -9.07 -9.93
N ASP A 87 -6.97 -9.12 -11.15
CA ASP A 87 -6.29 -8.59 -12.34
C ASP A 87 -6.09 -7.07 -12.27
N ARG A 88 -7.07 -6.32 -11.73
CA ARG A 88 -6.93 -4.88 -11.50
C ARG A 88 -5.91 -4.54 -10.41
N GLU A 89 -5.84 -5.34 -9.35
CA GLU A 89 -4.84 -5.19 -8.29
C GLU A 89 -3.42 -5.38 -8.84
N LEU A 90 -3.21 -6.43 -9.65
CA LEU A 90 -1.93 -6.67 -10.33
C LEU A 90 -1.56 -5.53 -11.29
N GLU A 91 -2.54 -4.95 -12.01
CA GLU A 91 -2.29 -3.78 -12.87
C GLU A 91 -1.87 -2.54 -12.06
N ILE A 92 -2.44 -2.33 -10.87
CA ILE A 92 -2.07 -1.22 -9.99
C ILE A 92 -0.67 -1.43 -9.41
N GLU A 93 -0.33 -2.64 -8.99
CA GLU A 93 1.01 -2.97 -8.47
C GLU A 93 2.10 -2.79 -9.53
N THR A 94 1.85 -3.25 -10.75
CA THR A 94 2.79 -3.06 -11.86
C THR A 94 2.98 -1.59 -12.23
N LYS A 95 1.92 -0.76 -12.18
CA LYS A 95 2.03 0.70 -12.35
C LYS A 95 2.85 1.35 -11.23
N LYS A 96 2.61 0.98 -9.97
CA LYS A 96 3.40 1.49 -8.83
C LYS A 96 4.89 1.16 -8.95
N LEU A 97 5.22 -0.07 -9.33
CA LEU A 97 6.62 -0.47 -9.55
C LEU A 97 7.27 0.29 -10.72
N ALA A 98 6.52 0.57 -11.79
CA ALA A 98 7.02 1.37 -12.91
C ALA A 98 7.26 2.83 -12.52
N GLU A 99 6.36 3.43 -11.73
CA GLU A 99 6.51 4.79 -11.20
C GLU A 99 7.71 4.91 -10.25
N GLU A 100 7.88 3.94 -9.33
CA GLU A 100 9.03 3.90 -8.42
C GLU A 100 10.36 3.77 -9.18
N LYS A 101 10.40 2.90 -10.20
CA LYS A 101 11.57 2.76 -11.06
C LYS A 101 11.89 4.03 -11.83
N ALA A 102 10.88 4.70 -12.38
CA ALA A 102 11.05 5.98 -13.09
C ALA A 102 11.55 7.09 -12.15
N PHE A 103 11.08 7.10 -10.90
CA PHE A 103 11.56 8.03 -9.88
C PHE A 103 13.05 7.82 -9.54
N LEU A 104 13.47 6.57 -9.36
CA LEU A 104 14.89 6.24 -9.12
C LEU A 104 15.78 6.57 -10.32
N GLU A 105 15.32 6.30 -11.54
CA GLU A 105 16.04 6.67 -12.76
C GLU A 105 16.20 8.19 -12.87
N LYS A 106 15.15 8.96 -12.60
CA LYS A 106 15.23 10.43 -12.56
C LYS A 106 16.25 10.92 -11.53
N LYS A 107 16.26 10.34 -10.32
CA LYS A 107 17.20 10.71 -9.26
C LYS A 107 18.67 10.42 -9.65
N THR A 108 18.93 9.27 -10.27
CA THR A 108 20.28 8.91 -10.75
C THR A 108 20.72 9.77 -11.93
N ALA A 109 19.80 10.14 -12.83
CA ALA A 109 20.08 11.07 -13.92
C ALA A 109 20.41 12.49 -13.43
N GLU A 110 19.70 12.97 -12.40
CA GLU A 110 19.98 14.25 -11.76
C GLU A 110 21.35 14.25 -11.05
N GLU A 111 21.71 13.17 -10.35
CA GLU A 111 23.03 13.03 -9.72
C GLU A 111 24.17 13.02 -10.77
N LEU A 112 23.99 12.28 -11.88
CA LEU A 112 24.96 12.26 -12.98
C LEU A 112 25.11 13.64 -13.63
N LYS A 113 24.01 14.38 -13.78
CA LYS A 113 24.04 15.76 -14.30
C LYS A 113 24.84 16.66 -13.36
N PHE A 114 24.58 16.60 -12.06
CA PHE A 114 25.32 17.34 -11.05
C PHE A 114 26.83 17.03 -11.08
N ARG A 115 27.21 15.75 -11.21
CA ARG A 115 28.63 15.36 -11.34
C ARG A 115 29.28 15.88 -12.63
N ARG A 116 28.56 15.90 -13.75
CA ARG A 116 29.06 16.48 -15.01
C ARG A 116 29.29 17.98 -14.87
N ASP A 117 28.37 18.69 -14.22
CA ASP A 117 28.48 20.13 -14.01
C ASP A 117 29.67 20.46 -13.10
N GLN A 118 29.88 19.69 -12.02
CA GLN A 118 31.06 19.77 -11.16
C GLN A 118 32.38 19.60 -11.95
N MET A 119 32.45 18.61 -12.83
CA MET A 119 33.63 18.37 -13.67
C MET A 119 33.85 19.50 -14.69
N ALA A 120 32.76 20.05 -15.25
CA ALA A 120 32.83 21.17 -16.18
C ALA A 120 33.37 22.44 -15.51
N ILE A 121 32.92 22.73 -14.28
CA ILE A 121 33.42 23.86 -13.48
C ILE A 121 34.92 23.68 -13.18
N LYS A 122 35.33 22.48 -12.73
CA LYS A 122 36.75 22.18 -12.49
C LYS A 122 37.59 22.36 -13.75
N LYS A 123 37.12 21.88 -14.90
CA LYS A 123 37.82 22.03 -16.18
C LYS A 123 37.97 23.51 -16.58
N LYS A 124 36.92 24.32 -16.46
CA LYS A 124 36.98 25.76 -16.71
C LYS A 124 37.97 26.46 -15.79
N SER A 125 37.96 26.13 -14.50
CA SER A 125 38.91 26.71 -13.53
C SER A 125 40.37 26.38 -13.85
N LEU A 126 40.65 25.16 -14.32
CA LEU A 126 41.99 24.75 -14.75
C LEU A 126 42.41 25.44 -16.05
N GLU A 127 41.48 25.60 -16.99
CA GLU A 127 41.74 26.32 -18.25
C GLU A 127 42.03 27.80 -17.99
N GLU A 128 41.29 28.46 -17.10
CA GLU A 128 41.53 29.85 -16.68
C GLU A 128 42.87 29.99 -15.96
N LYS A 129 43.21 29.08 -15.05
CA LYS A 129 44.53 29.04 -14.41
C LYS A 129 45.65 28.88 -15.44
N ALA A 130 45.49 28.00 -16.42
CA ALA A 130 46.46 27.81 -17.50
C ALA A 130 46.60 29.07 -18.38
N LYS A 131 45.50 29.78 -18.68
CA LYS A 131 45.54 31.07 -19.40
C LYS A 131 46.30 32.13 -18.62
N LEU A 132 46.07 32.26 -17.31
CA LEU A 132 46.80 33.19 -16.44
C LEU A 132 48.31 32.89 -16.41
N ILE A 133 48.69 31.62 -16.29
CA ILE A 133 50.10 31.20 -16.33
C ILE A 133 50.73 31.56 -17.69
N ARG A 134 50.02 31.33 -18.80
CA ARG A 134 50.49 31.71 -20.13
C ARG A 134 50.64 33.24 -20.27
N GLU A 135 49.70 34.03 -19.78
CA GLU A 135 49.81 35.51 -19.80
C GLU A 135 50.98 36.00 -18.93
N GLN A 136 51.18 35.43 -17.74
CA GLN A 136 52.32 35.76 -16.89
C GLN A 136 53.65 35.42 -17.56
N SER A 137 53.74 34.29 -18.26
CA SER A 137 54.95 33.92 -19.02
C SER A 137 55.25 34.91 -20.16
N LEU A 138 54.23 35.45 -20.82
CA LEU A 138 54.39 36.45 -21.86
C LEU A 138 54.80 37.82 -21.29
N ARG A 139 54.28 38.21 -20.11
CA ARG A 139 54.68 39.46 -19.44
C ARG A 139 56.03 39.38 -18.73
N GLY A 140 56.48 38.19 -18.33
CA GLY A 140 57.70 37.98 -17.57
C GLY A 140 59.01 38.22 -18.33
N SER A 141 58.97 38.44 -19.65
CA SER A 141 60.19 38.59 -20.47
C SER A 141 60.76 40.02 -20.52
N SER A 142 60.16 41.03 -19.86
CA SER A 142 60.61 42.43 -20.00
C SER A 142 60.87 43.19 -18.69
N ARG A 143 60.81 42.55 -17.53
CA ARG A 143 61.04 43.22 -16.23
C ARG A 143 61.88 42.36 -15.28
N SER A 144 63.16 42.26 -15.60
CA SER A 144 64.20 41.82 -14.66
C SER A 144 64.95 43.04 -14.12
N SER A 145 64.29 43.87 -13.31
CA SER A 145 64.96 44.74 -12.34
C SER A 145 63.94 45.37 -11.38
N SER A 146 64.28 45.32 -10.09
CA SER A 146 63.60 45.86 -8.90
C SER A 146 62.23 45.27 -8.51
N VAL A 147 62.26 44.14 -7.80
CA VAL A 147 61.12 43.65 -6.99
C VAL A 147 61.60 43.41 -5.56
N SER A 148 61.57 44.47 -4.77
CA SER A 148 61.70 44.45 -3.31
C SER A 148 60.57 45.25 -2.63
N GLN A 149 59.46 45.48 -3.34
CA GLN A 149 58.27 46.11 -2.77
C GLN A 149 57.12 45.10 -2.59
N SER A 150 56.72 45.01 -1.31
CA SER A 150 55.38 44.76 -0.78
C SER A 150 54.74 43.38 -1.00
N VAL A 151 55.31 42.37 -0.35
CA VAL A 151 54.57 41.13 0.03
C VAL A 151 53.25 41.46 0.76
N SER A 152 53.21 42.58 1.48
CA SER A 152 52.01 43.09 2.16
C SER A 152 50.88 43.50 1.21
N GLU A 153 51.18 44.15 0.07
CA GLU A 153 50.15 44.54 -0.91
C GLU A 153 49.59 43.33 -1.67
N LEU A 154 50.40 42.28 -1.86
CA LEU A 154 49.94 41.04 -2.47
C LEU A 154 49.01 40.29 -1.52
N SER A 155 49.35 40.24 -0.23
CA SER A 155 48.52 39.65 0.83
C SER A 155 47.15 40.32 0.94
N GLU A 156 47.10 41.65 0.90
CA GLU A 156 45.83 42.40 0.95
C GLU A 156 44.96 42.14 -0.27
N LYS A 157 45.56 42.02 -1.47
CA LYS A 157 44.81 41.69 -2.69
C LYS A 157 44.24 40.27 -2.66
N VAL A 158 44.96 39.31 -2.09
CA VAL A 158 44.48 37.93 -1.94
C VAL A 158 43.33 37.86 -0.93
N ASN A 159 43.43 38.54 0.22
CA ASN A 159 42.35 38.59 1.21
C ASN A 159 41.09 39.27 0.64
N LYS A 160 41.24 40.37 -0.09
CA LYS A 160 40.12 41.05 -0.74
C LYS A 160 39.44 40.21 -1.83
N TRP A 161 40.18 39.31 -2.47
CA TRP A 161 39.62 38.37 -3.44
C TRP A 161 38.85 37.22 -2.77
N LEU A 162 39.33 36.74 -1.60
CA LEU A 162 38.64 35.75 -0.78
C LEU A 162 37.31 36.28 -0.22
N GLU A 163 37.29 37.49 0.34
CA GLU A 163 36.03 38.13 0.79
C GLU A 163 35.03 38.29 -0.37
N LYS A 164 35.50 38.72 -1.54
CA LYS A 164 34.63 38.90 -2.71
C LYS A 164 34.06 37.58 -3.24
N THR A 165 34.74 36.45 -3.02
CA THR A 165 34.23 35.14 -3.41
C THR A 165 33.24 34.56 -2.39
N GLU A 166 33.35 34.90 -1.11
CA GLU A 166 32.36 34.55 -0.09
C GLU A 166 31.03 35.30 -0.28
N GLU A 167 31.07 36.60 -0.64
CA GLU A 167 29.85 37.39 -0.91
C GLU A 167 29.02 36.82 -2.08
N HIS A 168 29.66 36.38 -3.16
CA HIS A 168 28.95 35.82 -4.33
C HIS A 168 28.40 34.41 -4.11
N VAL A 169 28.88 33.67 -3.11
CA VAL A 169 28.30 32.36 -2.74
C VAL A 169 27.08 32.54 -1.83
N GLY A 170 27.04 33.61 -1.01
CA GLY A 170 25.89 33.97 -0.18
C GLY A 170 24.64 34.36 -0.98
N GLU A 171 24.77 35.25 -1.97
CA GLU A 171 23.62 35.77 -2.74
C GLU A 171 22.91 34.70 -3.60
N ASN A 172 23.65 33.67 -4.05
CA ASN A 172 23.07 32.58 -4.82
C ASN A 172 22.30 31.57 -3.95
N HIS A 173 22.62 31.46 -2.65
CA HIS A 173 21.92 30.55 -1.75
C HIS A 173 20.61 31.14 -1.22
N GLU A 174 20.52 32.48 -1.10
CA GLU A 174 19.31 33.19 -0.66
C GLU A 174 18.26 33.28 -1.79
N SER A 175 18.71 33.37 -3.05
CA SER A 175 17.84 33.36 -4.23
C SER A 175 17.17 32.00 -4.47
N ALA A 176 17.81 30.89 -4.05
CA ALA A 176 17.24 29.54 -4.14
C ALA A 176 16.18 29.26 -3.06
N LEU A 177 16.23 29.95 -1.91
CA LEU A 177 15.28 29.76 -0.80
C LEU A 177 13.96 30.51 -1.00
N ARG A 178 13.91 31.55 -1.84
CA ARG A 178 12.68 32.31 -2.14
C ARG A 178 11.75 31.68 -3.19
N ALA A 179 12.16 30.62 -3.88
CA ALA A 179 11.34 29.93 -4.88
C ALA A 179 10.63 28.66 -4.35
N SER A 180 10.59 28.45 -3.03
CA SER A 180 9.86 27.31 -2.42
C SER A 180 8.59 27.78 -1.72
N ASP A 181 7.47 27.21 -2.16
CA ASP A 181 6.10 27.49 -1.70
C ASP A 181 5.94 27.50 -0.17
N PRO A 182 5.05 28.36 0.39
CA PRO A 182 4.85 28.49 1.84
C PRO A 182 4.21 27.28 2.53
N VAL A 183 3.95 26.17 1.84
CA VAL A 183 3.23 25.01 2.40
C VAL A 183 4.14 24.06 3.20
N ASN A 184 5.47 24.15 3.09
CA ASN A 184 6.39 23.18 3.70
C ASN A 184 7.13 23.64 4.96
N LYS A 185 6.79 24.81 5.54
CA LYS A 185 7.48 25.36 6.73
C LYS A 185 7.14 24.66 8.06
N VAL A 186 6.25 23.67 8.09
CA VAL A 186 5.84 22.99 9.33
C VAL A 186 6.64 21.72 9.63
N LEU A 187 7.39 21.15 8.67
CA LEU A 187 8.05 19.85 8.85
C LEU A 187 9.55 19.88 9.21
N ILE A 188 10.20 21.05 9.22
CA ILE A 188 11.67 21.12 9.40
C ILE A 188 12.09 21.47 10.85
N ASN A 189 11.15 21.85 11.73
CA ASN A 189 11.48 22.23 13.12
C ASN A 189 11.58 21.08 14.14
N SER A 190 11.60 19.81 13.73
CA SER A 190 11.57 18.66 14.67
C SER A 190 12.81 17.78 14.73
N PHE A 191 13.94 18.11 14.07
CA PHE A 191 15.13 17.25 14.09
C PHE A 191 16.43 17.87 14.65
N GLY A 192 16.36 19.08 15.22
CA GLY A 192 17.53 19.76 15.78
C GLY A 192 17.68 19.61 17.30
N ASN A 193 17.77 18.39 17.84
CA ASN A 193 18.25 18.23 19.23
C ASN A 193 18.78 16.82 19.54
N LEU A 194 19.94 16.46 18.98
CA LEU A 194 20.76 15.36 19.49
C LEU A 194 22.22 15.81 19.44
N GLY A 195 22.73 16.20 20.60
CA GLY A 195 24.13 16.57 20.81
C GLY A 195 25.04 15.36 20.64
N LEU A 196 26.05 15.52 19.79
CA LEU A 196 27.21 14.66 19.75
C LEU A 196 28.44 15.50 20.12
N THR A 197 28.99 15.13 21.27
CA THR A 197 30.16 15.70 21.90
C THR A 197 31.41 15.49 21.02
N GLN A 198 32.03 16.63 20.74
CA GLN A 198 33.43 16.89 20.44
C GLN A 198 34.40 15.87 21.06
N ARG A 199 35.28 15.29 20.23
CA ARG A 199 36.50 14.61 20.66
C ARG A 199 37.67 15.02 19.78
N ASP A 200 38.64 15.67 20.43
CA ASP A 200 39.91 16.15 19.90
C ASP A 200 40.92 15.05 19.59
N GLY A 201 41.87 15.42 18.73
CA GLY A 201 43.20 14.81 18.57
C GLY A 201 43.31 13.93 17.33
N GLY A 202 44.32 14.03 16.47
CA GLY A 202 45.56 14.79 16.47
C GLY A 202 46.36 14.35 15.24
N GLU A 203 47.18 15.25 14.71
CA GLU A 203 48.06 15.07 13.56
C GLU A 203 48.98 13.85 13.68
N GLN A 204 49.30 13.22 12.54
CA GLN A 204 50.70 12.94 12.18
C GLN A 204 50.89 12.60 10.70
N ASN A 205 51.99 13.15 10.18
CA ASN A 205 52.51 13.10 8.82
C ASN A 205 53.02 11.71 8.39
N GLY A 206 53.05 11.47 7.08
CA GLY A 206 53.79 10.35 6.47
C GLY A 206 53.65 10.29 4.95
N THR A 207 54.65 10.80 4.25
CA THR A 207 54.88 10.80 2.79
C THR A 207 55.30 9.41 2.24
N PRO A 208 55.46 9.22 0.90
CA PRO A 208 54.91 8.07 0.17
C PRO A 208 55.94 7.00 -0.21
N SER A 209 55.45 5.86 -0.70
CA SER A 209 56.26 4.94 -1.50
C SER A 209 55.47 4.38 -2.69
N ALA A 210 56.14 4.41 -3.84
CA ALA A 210 55.72 3.91 -5.13
C ALA A 210 55.52 2.39 -5.14
N VAL A 211 54.70 1.87 -6.07
CA VAL A 211 55.00 0.68 -6.89
C VAL A 211 54.00 0.62 -8.07
N LEU A 212 54.56 0.39 -9.26
CA LEU A 212 53.97 0.03 -10.53
C LEU A 212 52.96 -1.14 -10.44
N HIS A 213 51.91 -1.15 -11.28
CA HIS A 213 51.86 -2.07 -12.42
C HIS A 213 50.72 -1.78 -13.39
N ASP A 214 51.05 -2.08 -14.65
CA ASP A 214 50.23 -2.15 -15.85
C ASP A 214 48.81 -2.70 -15.66
N LEU A 215 47.89 -2.19 -16.47
CA LEU A 215 47.15 -2.99 -17.45
C LEU A 215 46.40 -2.05 -18.39
N ASN A 216 47.06 -1.78 -19.50
CA ASN A 216 46.48 -1.16 -20.69
C ASN A 216 46.14 -2.29 -21.68
N ASN A 217 45.13 -2.08 -22.52
CA ASN A 217 44.55 -2.97 -23.54
C ASN A 217 43.47 -3.97 -23.09
N CYS A 218 42.21 -3.64 -23.40
CA CYS A 218 41.42 -4.34 -24.41
C CYS A 218 39.98 -3.81 -24.41
N LEU A 219 39.61 -3.09 -25.48
CA LEU A 219 38.35 -3.22 -26.24
C LEU A 219 38.01 -1.89 -26.92
N ASN A 220 38.42 -1.83 -28.19
CA ASN A 220 37.73 -1.07 -29.22
C ASN A 220 36.29 -1.60 -29.31
N GLU A 221 35.30 -0.75 -29.02
CA GLU A 221 33.94 -0.99 -29.45
C GLU A 221 33.32 0.29 -30.02
N VAL A 222 32.66 0.08 -31.15
CA VAL A 222 32.21 1.05 -32.14
C VAL A 222 31.17 1.98 -31.55
N ARG A 223 31.41 3.31 -31.62
CA ARG A 223 30.39 4.32 -31.33
C ARG A 223 29.31 4.30 -32.42
N PRO A 224 28.01 4.14 -32.08
CA PRO A 224 26.95 4.50 -33.01
C PRO A 224 26.74 6.02 -32.98
N THR A 225 26.69 6.61 -34.17
CA THR A 225 26.31 8.00 -34.42
C THR A 225 24.85 8.24 -34.03
N PRO A 226 24.51 9.35 -33.35
CA PRO A 226 23.13 9.70 -33.07
C PRO A 226 22.46 10.22 -34.36
N GLY A 227 21.52 9.44 -34.88
CA GLY A 227 20.62 9.86 -35.95
C GLY A 227 19.55 10.84 -35.42
N PRO A 228 19.00 11.71 -36.28
CA PRO A 228 18.04 12.72 -35.87
C PRO A 228 16.72 12.09 -35.42
N MET A 229 16.26 12.47 -34.22
CA MET A 229 14.94 12.13 -33.69
C MET A 229 13.86 12.67 -34.63
N ARG A 230 13.16 11.75 -35.29
CA ARG A 230 11.95 12.02 -36.06
C ARG A 230 10.76 11.92 -35.10
N GLU A 231 10.21 13.07 -34.70
CA GLU A 231 8.92 13.17 -34.02
C GLU A 231 7.85 12.43 -34.85
N ARG A 232 7.46 11.24 -34.38
CA ARG A 232 6.21 10.60 -34.81
C ARG A 232 5.11 11.15 -33.91
N HIS A 233 4.50 12.24 -34.35
CA HIS A 233 3.13 12.54 -33.96
C HIS A 233 2.25 11.36 -34.40
N SER A 234 1.95 10.47 -33.45
CA SER A 234 0.97 9.41 -33.64
C SER A 234 -0.39 10.08 -33.74
N SER A 235 -0.83 10.33 -34.97
CA SER A 235 -2.19 10.75 -35.26
C SER A 235 -3.12 9.59 -34.91
N MET A 236 -3.59 9.60 -33.66
CA MET A 236 -4.66 8.74 -33.17
C MET A 236 -5.82 8.84 -34.16
N THR A 237 -6.13 7.73 -34.81
CA THR A 237 -7.13 7.74 -35.88
C THR A 237 -8.50 7.98 -35.27
N ARG A 238 -9.36 8.73 -35.96
CA ARG A 238 -10.73 9.04 -35.53
C ARG A 238 -11.52 7.82 -35.03
N ARG A 239 -11.25 6.63 -35.61
CA ARG A 239 -11.82 5.35 -35.17
C ARG A 239 -11.41 4.92 -33.75
N GLU A 240 -10.18 5.21 -33.32
CA GLU A 240 -9.76 4.91 -31.95
C GLU A 240 -10.39 5.86 -30.92
N GLN A 241 -10.65 7.11 -31.29
CA GLN A 241 -11.41 8.02 -30.45
C GLN A 241 -12.88 7.59 -30.33
N GLU A 242 -13.52 7.21 -31.45
CA GLU A 242 -14.90 6.70 -31.45
C GLU A 242 -15.03 5.38 -30.63
N ASN A 243 -14.06 4.46 -30.73
CA ASN A 243 -14.08 3.23 -29.92
C ASN A 243 -13.84 3.48 -28.43
N ARG A 244 -13.01 4.47 -28.06
CA ARG A 244 -12.86 4.83 -26.64
C ARG A 244 -14.13 5.46 -26.09
N GLN A 245 -14.78 6.32 -26.87
CA GLN A 245 -16.02 6.97 -26.45
C GLN A 245 -17.14 5.94 -26.22
N LEU A 246 -17.31 4.97 -27.13
CA LEU A 246 -18.28 3.88 -26.97
C LEU A 246 -18.03 3.02 -25.72
N CYS A 247 -16.77 2.78 -25.36
CA CYS A 247 -16.41 2.01 -24.16
C CYS A 247 -16.73 2.79 -22.86
N TYR A 248 -16.56 4.12 -22.87
CA TYR A 248 -16.96 4.98 -21.75
C TYR A 248 -18.48 5.05 -21.59
N ASP A 249 -19.22 5.17 -22.68
CA ASP A 249 -20.69 5.25 -22.64
C ASP A 249 -21.31 3.93 -22.15
N GLN A 250 -20.74 2.78 -22.55
CA GLN A 250 -21.18 1.46 -22.09
C GLN A 250 -20.86 1.19 -20.62
N GLN A 251 -19.75 1.74 -20.09
CA GLN A 251 -19.46 1.67 -18.65
C GLN A 251 -20.41 2.53 -17.82
N ASN A 252 -20.81 3.71 -18.31
CA ASN A 252 -21.74 4.57 -17.59
C ASN A 252 -23.16 3.99 -17.55
N ALA A 253 -23.63 3.38 -18.64
CA ALA A 253 -24.94 2.70 -18.69
C ALA A 253 -25.03 1.55 -17.67
N ASN A 254 -23.99 0.71 -17.56
CA ASN A 254 -23.96 -0.38 -16.58
C ASN A 254 -23.87 0.12 -15.13
N LYS A 255 -23.29 1.30 -14.90
CA LYS A 255 -23.16 1.88 -13.56
C LYS A 255 -24.48 2.44 -13.05
N GLU A 256 -25.31 3.02 -13.93
CA GLU A 256 -26.65 3.51 -13.57
C GLU A 256 -27.63 2.36 -13.26
N GLU A 257 -27.53 1.23 -13.96
CA GLU A 257 -28.37 0.06 -13.70
C GLU A 257 -28.08 -0.59 -12.32
N ILE A 258 -26.81 -0.60 -11.91
CA ILE A 258 -26.41 -1.10 -10.58
C ILE A 258 -26.93 -0.19 -9.46
N ILE A 259 -26.83 1.14 -9.63
CA ILE A 259 -27.32 2.11 -8.62
C ILE A 259 -28.85 2.10 -8.53
N ALA A 260 -29.56 1.80 -9.61
CA ALA A 260 -31.02 1.66 -9.60
C ALA A 260 -31.49 0.38 -8.88
N SER A 261 -30.67 -0.67 -8.84
CA SER A 261 -31.02 -1.95 -8.22
C SER A 261 -30.83 -2.00 -6.69
N ASP A 262 -29.98 -1.14 -6.12
CA ASP A 262 -29.62 -1.16 -4.69
C ASP A 262 -30.60 -0.38 -3.79
N ASN A 263 -31.55 0.37 -4.37
CA ASN A 263 -32.50 1.21 -3.63
C ASN A 263 -33.87 0.55 -3.36
N ARG A 264 -34.02 -0.77 -3.51
CA ARG A 264 -35.29 -1.49 -3.27
C ARG A 264 -35.16 -2.74 -2.41
N MET A 265 -34.26 -2.74 -1.42
CA MET A 265 -34.25 -3.76 -0.38
C MET A 265 -34.92 -3.23 0.88
N ASP A 266 -36.25 -3.38 0.95
CA ASP A 266 -36.97 -3.19 2.19
C ASP A 266 -36.44 -4.17 3.27
N PRO A 267 -36.18 -3.71 4.50
CA PRO A 267 -35.61 -4.55 5.54
C PRO A 267 -36.53 -5.73 5.83
N THR A 268 -35.97 -6.93 5.78
CA THR A 268 -36.72 -8.18 5.94
C THR A 268 -37.33 -8.25 7.35
N ASN A 269 -38.54 -8.83 7.49
CA ASN A 269 -39.27 -8.90 8.78
C ASN A 269 -38.46 -9.49 9.95
N ARG A 270 -37.45 -10.33 9.69
CA ARG A 270 -36.52 -10.83 10.73
C ARG A 270 -35.60 -9.75 11.30
N GLN A 271 -35.17 -8.79 10.49
CA GLN A 271 -34.36 -7.64 10.91
C GLN A 271 -35.20 -6.61 11.69
N LEU A 272 -36.49 -6.48 11.35
CA LEU A 272 -37.44 -5.66 12.12
C LEU A 272 -37.79 -6.29 13.47
N ALA A 273 -37.95 -7.62 13.54
CA ALA A 273 -38.20 -8.34 14.79
C ALA A 273 -36.99 -8.31 15.76
N ALA A 274 -35.76 -8.39 15.24
CA ALA A 274 -34.54 -8.30 16.06
C ALA A 274 -34.38 -6.94 16.75
N ARG A 275 -34.99 -5.87 16.21
CA ARG A 275 -34.98 -4.53 16.82
C ARG A 275 -35.98 -4.36 17.96
N GLN A 276 -36.95 -5.26 18.13
CA GLN A 276 -38.01 -5.13 19.14
C GLN A 276 -37.78 -5.93 20.43
N VAL A 277 -36.76 -6.79 20.50
CA VAL A 277 -36.54 -7.70 21.65
C VAL A 277 -35.24 -7.42 22.42
N MET A 278 -34.66 -6.23 22.27
CA MET A 278 -33.50 -5.81 23.07
C MET A 278 -33.98 -4.81 24.11
N GLY A 279 -34.21 -5.30 25.33
CA GLY A 279 -34.50 -4.47 26.50
C GLY A 279 -33.36 -3.49 26.75
N LYS A 280 -33.70 -2.25 27.11
CA LYS A 280 -32.78 -1.10 27.13
C LYS A 280 -31.63 -1.17 28.11
N ASP A 281 -31.60 -2.15 29.01
CA ASP A 281 -30.67 -2.13 30.14
C ASP A 281 -30.17 -3.54 30.45
N LEU A 282 -29.05 -3.97 29.85
CA LEU A 282 -28.07 -4.88 30.46
C LEU A 282 -26.80 -5.02 29.58
N PRO A 283 -25.60 -4.78 30.13
CA PRO A 283 -24.34 -4.92 29.42
C PRO A 283 -23.88 -6.39 29.41
N ILE A 284 -23.76 -6.99 28.23
CA ILE A 284 -23.21 -8.35 28.09
C ILE A 284 -21.71 -8.22 27.82
N PHE A 285 -20.90 -8.64 28.80
CA PHE A 285 -19.44 -8.76 28.73
C PHE A 285 -19.07 -10.17 28.28
N SER A 286 -18.78 -10.35 26.99
CA SER A 286 -18.14 -11.55 26.44
C SER A 286 -17.18 -11.11 25.33
N GLY A 287 -16.09 -10.47 25.74
CA GLY A 287 -15.25 -9.69 24.86
C GLY A 287 -14.12 -10.47 24.19
N ASN A 288 -14.15 -10.42 22.87
CA ASN A 288 -12.98 -10.47 21.98
C ASN A 288 -11.92 -9.45 22.50
N PRO A 289 -10.59 -9.65 22.33
CA PRO A 289 -9.56 -8.68 22.74
C PRO A 289 -9.69 -7.26 22.12
N GLU A 290 -10.62 -7.02 21.20
CA GLU A 290 -11.03 -5.68 20.73
C GLU A 290 -11.93 -4.91 21.72
N GLU A 291 -12.47 -5.57 22.77
CA GLU A 291 -13.36 -4.95 23.78
C GLU A 291 -12.62 -4.49 25.06
N TRP A 292 -11.30 -4.32 24.97
CA TRP A 292 -10.56 -3.57 25.99
C TRP A 292 -11.08 -2.12 26.07
N PRO A 293 -10.92 -1.44 27.21
CA PRO A 293 -11.90 -0.49 27.72
C PRO A 293 -12.32 0.62 26.75
N ILE A 294 -13.57 0.49 26.28
CA ILE A 294 -14.31 1.45 25.45
C ILE A 294 -14.49 2.81 26.15
N TRP A 295 -14.02 3.00 27.39
CA TRP A 295 -13.99 4.34 28.02
C TRP A 295 -12.79 5.19 27.59
N ILE A 296 -11.72 4.60 27.05
CA ILE A 296 -10.53 5.35 26.58
C ILE A 296 -10.67 5.70 25.09
N LEU A 297 -11.32 4.84 24.29
CA LEU A 297 -11.53 5.08 22.86
C LEU A 297 -12.28 6.40 22.56
N PRO A 298 -13.35 6.80 23.28
CA PRO A 298 -14.03 8.07 23.06
C PRO A 298 -13.15 9.28 23.35
N LEU A 299 -12.13 9.12 24.19
CA LEU A 299 -11.19 10.18 24.55
C LEU A 299 -10.07 10.29 23.50
N VAL A 300 -9.56 9.14 23.01
CA VAL A 300 -8.43 9.06 22.06
C VAL A 300 -8.88 9.19 20.60
N LEU A 301 -10.07 8.69 20.26
CA LEU A 301 -10.64 8.71 18.91
C LEU A 301 -11.77 9.73 18.75
N ARG A 302 -11.93 10.69 19.68
CA ARG A 302 -12.96 11.73 19.53
C ARG A 302 -12.82 12.37 18.14
N GLU A 303 -13.80 12.12 17.27
CA GLU A 303 -13.85 12.76 15.96
C GLU A 303 -13.85 14.28 16.21
N PRO A 304 -13.03 15.05 15.49
CA PRO A 304 -13.02 16.49 15.70
C PRO A 304 -14.42 17.03 15.38
N PRO A 305 -14.93 18.00 16.16
CA PRO A 305 -16.31 18.48 16.03
C PRO A 305 -16.62 19.04 14.63
N GLN A 306 -15.58 19.46 13.91
CA GLN A 306 -15.66 19.92 12.52
C GLN A 306 -16.07 18.79 11.56
N LEU A 307 -15.52 17.58 11.70
CA LEU A 307 -15.90 16.45 10.83
C LEU A 307 -17.36 16.04 11.04
N ILE A 308 -17.86 16.12 12.28
CA ILE A 308 -19.24 15.82 12.62
C ILE A 308 -20.19 16.86 11.99
N SER A 309 -19.86 18.15 12.09
CA SER A 309 -20.69 19.21 11.50
C SER A 309 -20.66 19.19 9.97
N LEU A 310 -19.51 18.92 9.34
CA LEU A 310 -19.43 18.78 7.87
C LEU A 310 -20.20 17.56 7.36
N ARG A 311 -20.12 16.40 8.06
CA ARG A 311 -20.95 15.23 7.71
C ARG A 311 -22.44 15.54 7.79
N ALA A 312 -22.87 16.22 8.86
CA ALA A 312 -24.26 16.64 9.00
C ALA A 312 -24.68 17.61 7.88
N GLN A 313 -23.81 18.53 7.47
CA GLN A 313 -24.07 19.44 6.34
C GLN A 313 -24.19 18.69 5.01
N ILE A 314 -23.36 17.68 4.76
CA ILE A 314 -23.44 16.87 3.53
C ILE A 314 -24.70 16.02 3.50
N GLU A 315 -25.06 15.40 4.62
CA GLU A 315 -26.33 14.69 4.72
C GLU A 315 -27.52 15.61 4.48
N GLN A 316 -27.48 16.82 5.05
CA GLN A 316 -28.51 17.83 4.82
C GLN A 316 -28.56 18.25 3.34
N ALA A 317 -27.42 18.53 2.71
CA ALA A 317 -27.34 18.89 1.29
C ALA A 317 -27.86 17.76 0.39
N ARG A 318 -27.56 16.49 0.71
CA ARG A 318 -28.11 15.31 0.02
C ARG A 318 -29.64 15.21 0.16
N ARG A 319 -30.17 15.48 1.36
CA ARG A 319 -31.62 15.51 1.60
C ARG A 319 -32.31 16.65 0.84
N GLU A 320 -31.66 17.81 0.72
CA GLU A 320 -32.17 18.93 -0.07
C GLU A 320 -32.15 18.63 -1.57
N LEU A 321 -31.06 18.02 -2.08
CA LEU A 321 -30.97 17.54 -3.46
C LEU A 321 -32.06 16.52 -3.80
N ALA A 322 -32.33 15.57 -2.90
CA ALA A 322 -33.38 14.57 -3.09
C ALA A 322 -34.80 15.16 -3.17
N LYS A 323 -35.02 16.39 -2.68
CA LYS A 323 -36.31 17.09 -2.76
C LYS A 323 -36.50 17.86 -4.07
N ILE A 324 -35.42 18.20 -4.78
CA ILE A 324 -35.47 19.02 -5.99
C ILE A 324 -35.59 18.08 -7.20
N SER A 325 -36.67 18.24 -7.98
CA SER A 325 -36.81 17.53 -9.25
C SER A 325 -35.82 18.06 -10.28
N MET A 326 -34.97 17.18 -10.80
CA MET A 326 -33.93 17.50 -11.77
C MET A 326 -34.49 18.10 -13.08
N ARG A 327 -35.75 17.80 -13.43
CA ARG A 327 -36.40 18.29 -14.66
C ARG A 327 -36.91 19.71 -14.57
N GLU A 328 -37.39 20.12 -13.39
CA GLU A 328 -38.10 21.40 -13.22
C GLU A 328 -37.14 22.51 -12.79
N ASN A 329 -36.18 22.19 -11.92
CA ASN A 329 -35.24 23.16 -11.34
C ASN A 329 -33.77 22.73 -11.53
N TYR A 330 -33.38 22.49 -12.78
CA TYR A 330 -32.03 22.02 -13.13
C TYR A 330 -30.91 22.97 -12.64
N LEU A 331 -31.10 24.29 -12.75
CA LEU A 331 -30.08 25.26 -12.32
C LEU A 331 -29.84 25.22 -10.81
N GLU A 332 -30.88 25.07 -10.00
CA GLU A 332 -30.77 24.94 -8.54
C GLU A 332 -30.13 23.61 -8.15
N TYR A 333 -30.50 22.53 -8.84
CA TYR A 333 -29.91 21.21 -8.66
C TYR A 333 -28.38 21.26 -8.89
N VAL A 334 -27.93 21.81 -10.03
CA VAL A 334 -26.49 21.90 -10.36
C VAL A 334 -25.73 22.77 -9.35
N HIS A 335 -26.32 23.86 -8.86
CA HIS A 335 -25.68 24.68 -7.82
C HIS A 335 -25.51 23.91 -6.50
N LYS A 336 -26.55 23.18 -6.08
CA LYS A 336 -26.51 22.34 -4.87
C LYS A 336 -25.54 21.17 -5.01
N GLU A 337 -25.47 20.57 -6.20
CA GLU A 337 -24.52 19.50 -6.50
C GLU A 337 -23.08 19.99 -6.46
N ARG A 338 -22.77 21.15 -7.05
CA ARG A 338 -21.44 21.78 -6.94
C ARG A 338 -21.08 22.10 -5.49
N ALA A 339 -22.03 22.60 -4.70
CA ALA A 339 -21.83 22.88 -3.28
C ALA A 339 -21.56 21.59 -2.48
N LEU A 340 -22.25 20.49 -2.79
CA LEU A 340 -22.00 19.18 -2.19
C LEU A 340 -20.60 18.67 -2.54
N VAL A 341 -20.18 18.78 -3.80
CA VAL A 341 -18.82 18.38 -4.23
C VAL A 341 -17.75 19.22 -3.52
N GLN A 342 -17.99 20.52 -3.29
CA GLN A 342 -17.08 21.37 -2.52
C GLN A 342 -16.99 20.90 -1.06
N LEU A 343 -18.13 20.64 -0.40
CA LEU A 343 -18.17 20.13 0.98
C LEU A 343 -17.49 18.76 1.11
N GLU A 344 -17.66 17.87 0.14
CA GLU A 344 -16.98 16.56 0.12
C GLU A 344 -15.47 16.72 -0.03
N LYS A 345 -15.01 17.65 -0.87
CA LYS A 345 -13.59 17.98 -1.00
C LYS A 345 -13.02 18.57 0.28
N GLU A 346 -13.78 19.44 0.95
CA GLU A 346 -13.42 19.99 2.26
C GLU A 346 -13.36 18.93 3.36
N MET A 347 -14.14 17.85 3.28
CA MET A 347 -14.05 16.71 4.20
C MET A 347 -12.88 15.77 3.93
N ALA A 348 -12.41 15.66 2.67
CA ALA A 348 -11.32 14.75 2.32
C ALA A 348 -10.01 15.12 3.06
N VAL A 349 -9.68 16.40 3.11
CA VAL A 349 -8.47 16.91 3.77
C VAL A 349 -8.40 16.57 5.28
N PRO A 350 -9.39 16.91 6.12
CA PRO A 350 -9.38 16.57 7.53
C PRO A 350 -9.48 15.07 7.77
N ARG A 351 -10.18 14.32 6.90
CA ARG A 351 -10.30 12.87 7.00
C ARG A 351 -8.94 12.18 6.86
N ASP A 352 -8.12 12.59 5.91
CA ASP A 352 -6.77 12.02 5.72
C ASP A 352 -5.85 12.32 6.90
N SER A 353 -5.93 13.54 7.43
CA SER A 353 -5.20 13.93 8.64
C SER A 353 -5.65 13.16 9.89
N TYR A 354 -6.94 12.84 10.00
CA TYR A 354 -7.49 12.04 11.10
C TYR A 354 -7.09 10.57 10.97
N ASN A 355 -7.15 10.01 9.77
CA ASN A 355 -6.74 8.63 9.51
C ASN A 355 -5.26 8.41 9.81
N SER A 356 -4.39 9.32 9.38
CA SER A 356 -2.95 9.22 9.72
C SER A 356 -2.69 9.32 11.22
N ARG A 357 -3.37 10.23 11.94
CA ARG A 357 -3.29 10.30 13.41
C ARG A 357 -3.82 9.03 14.07
N LYS A 358 -4.95 8.51 13.61
CA LYS A 358 -5.51 7.26 14.11
C LYS A 358 -4.51 6.11 13.96
N LEU A 359 -3.87 5.96 12.81
CA LEU A 359 -2.81 4.97 12.62
C LEU A 359 -1.67 5.18 13.61
N ILE A 360 -1.21 6.42 13.81
CA ILE A 360 -0.15 6.73 14.78
C ILE A 360 -0.56 6.32 16.21
N TYR A 361 -1.82 6.51 16.61
CA TYR A 361 -2.30 6.09 17.93
C TYR A 361 -2.49 4.57 18.03
N ASP A 362 -3.10 3.95 17.03
CA ASP A 362 -3.36 2.50 17.00
C ASP A 362 -2.04 1.72 17.09
N TYR A 363 -1.01 2.15 16.34
CA TYR A 363 0.32 1.56 16.43
C TYR A 363 1.09 2.06 17.66
N GLY A 364 1.04 3.36 17.95
CA GLY A 364 1.83 4.00 19.00
C GLY A 364 1.48 3.50 20.40
N ILE A 365 0.19 3.27 20.69
CA ILE A 365 -0.26 2.71 21.98
C ILE A 365 0.22 1.26 22.12
N GLY A 366 0.10 0.46 21.05
CA GLY A 366 0.58 -0.92 21.04
C GLY A 366 2.07 -0.99 21.34
N TYR A 367 2.89 -0.30 20.54
CA TYR A 367 4.35 -0.28 20.72
C TYR A 367 4.78 0.39 22.03
N GLY A 368 4.09 1.44 22.47
CA GLY A 368 4.36 2.11 23.73
C GLY A 368 4.14 1.18 24.92
N LEU A 369 3.04 0.43 24.93
CA LEU A 369 2.78 -0.56 25.99
C LEU A 369 3.83 -1.66 26.00
N TYR A 370 4.25 -2.16 24.83
CA TYR A 370 5.35 -3.12 24.73
C TYR A 370 6.68 -2.55 25.25
N ALA A 371 6.97 -1.28 25.01
CA ALA A 371 8.18 -0.62 25.50
C ALA A 371 8.17 -0.47 27.03
N VAL A 372 7.04 -0.09 27.62
CA VAL A 372 6.87 -0.02 29.08
C VAL A 372 7.01 -1.39 29.71
N LEU A 373 6.41 -2.42 29.11
CA LEU A 373 6.52 -3.80 29.59
C LEU A 373 7.97 -4.30 29.49
N ALA A 374 8.67 -4.00 28.40
CA ALA A 374 10.09 -4.33 28.23
C ALA A 374 10.97 -3.63 29.28
N LEU A 375 10.73 -2.34 29.56
CA LEU A 375 11.41 -1.61 30.63
C LEU A 375 11.14 -2.22 32.00
N GLY A 376 9.90 -2.63 32.28
CA GLY A 376 9.54 -3.34 33.51
C GLY A 376 10.30 -4.66 33.65
N LEU A 377 10.40 -5.45 32.58
CA LEU A 377 11.16 -6.70 32.56
C LEU A 377 12.66 -6.48 32.78
N ILE A 378 13.23 -5.42 32.19
CA ILE A 378 14.62 -5.02 32.44
C ILE A 378 14.81 -4.64 33.91
N GLY A 379 13.88 -3.87 34.49
CA GLY A 379 13.90 -3.52 35.91
C GLY A 379 13.89 -4.75 36.81
N ILE A 380 12.95 -5.67 36.61
CA ILE A 380 12.85 -6.92 37.37
C ILE A 380 14.11 -7.77 37.18
N SER A 381 14.66 -7.83 35.96
CA SER A 381 15.92 -8.55 35.66
C SER A 381 17.11 -8.01 36.47
N ILE A 382 17.18 -6.69 36.68
CA ILE A 382 18.24 -6.07 37.49
C ILE A 382 18.02 -6.35 38.98
N PHE A 383 16.80 -6.19 39.50
CA PHE A 383 16.52 -6.38 40.93
C PHE A 383 16.61 -7.83 41.39
N TYR A 384 16.14 -8.78 40.58
CA TYR A 384 16.12 -10.21 40.92
C TYR A 384 17.30 -10.99 40.33
N ARG A 385 18.35 -10.27 39.91
CA ARG A 385 19.53 -10.82 39.23
C ARG A 385 20.17 -12.00 39.98
N TYR A 386 20.18 -11.97 41.31
CA TYR A 386 20.88 -12.95 42.15
C TYR A 386 19.95 -13.96 42.84
N THR A 387 18.64 -13.95 42.55
CA THR A 387 17.69 -14.88 43.16
C THR A 387 17.43 -16.05 42.20
N PRO A 388 17.76 -17.30 42.55
CA PRO A 388 17.41 -18.48 41.76
C PRO A 388 15.91 -18.80 41.95
N VAL A 389 15.18 -19.04 40.85
CA VAL A 389 13.73 -19.36 40.92
C VAL A 389 13.52 -20.82 41.30
N VAL A 390 14.30 -21.71 40.69
CA VAL A 390 14.21 -23.16 40.89
C VAL A 390 15.63 -23.72 40.97
N VAL A 391 15.90 -24.46 42.04
CA VAL A 391 17.15 -25.21 42.21
C VAL A 391 16.83 -26.68 42.01
N PHE A 392 17.41 -27.28 40.98
CA PHE A 392 17.27 -28.72 40.74
C PHE A 392 18.30 -29.48 41.57
N GLY A 393 17.89 -30.63 42.13
CA GLY A 393 18.82 -31.52 42.84
C GLY A 393 19.94 -32.03 41.94
N SER A 394 21.00 -32.58 42.54
CA SER A 394 22.23 -33.05 41.87
C SER A 394 22.04 -34.13 40.79
N ASN A 395 20.81 -34.61 40.57
CA ASN A 395 20.49 -35.66 39.61
C ASN A 395 20.24 -35.15 38.18
N PHE A 396 20.11 -33.82 37.98
CA PHE A 396 19.84 -33.23 36.67
C PHE A 396 21.02 -32.37 36.21
N ASN A 397 21.70 -32.79 35.14
CA ASN A 397 22.75 -32.01 34.49
C ASN A 397 22.22 -31.42 33.17
N PHE A 398 22.18 -30.09 33.07
CA PHE A 398 21.70 -29.36 31.88
C PHE A 398 22.82 -29.05 30.86
N GLU A 399 23.87 -29.86 30.73
CA GLU A 399 24.87 -29.63 29.69
C GLU A 399 24.28 -29.85 28.29
N PRO A 400 24.54 -28.95 27.32
CA PRO A 400 25.52 -27.86 27.34
C PRO A 400 24.98 -26.50 27.85
N PHE A 401 23.68 -26.37 28.09
CA PHE A 401 23.01 -25.07 28.35
C PHE A 401 23.15 -24.57 29.80
N GLY A 402 23.67 -25.38 30.72
CA GLY A 402 23.79 -25.03 32.14
C GLY A 402 24.48 -23.68 32.38
N LYS A 403 25.52 -23.35 31.61
CA LYS A 403 26.21 -22.05 31.74
C LYS A 403 25.31 -20.86 31.42
N VAL A 404 24.41 -20.99 30.44
CA VAL A 404 23.46 -19.94 30.04
C VAL A 404 22.30 -19.86 31.03
N LEU A 405 21.82 -21.02 31.49
CA LEU A 405 20.74 -21.13 32.47
C LEU A 405 21.10 -20.54 33.84
N ASN A 406 22.35 -20.77 34.28
CA ASN A 406 22.81 -20.36 35.61
C ASN A 406 23.33 -18.92 35.63
N PHE A 407 23.53 -18.27 34.48
CA PHE A 407 23.98 -16.88 34.43
C PHE A 407 22.82 -15.95 34.82
N PRO A 408 22.98 -15.01 35.77
CA PRO A 408 24.22 -14.62 36.48
C PRO A 408 24.34 -15.15 37.92
N THR A 409 23.47 -16.07 38.34
CA THR A 409 23.43 -16.61 39.71
C THR A 409 24.66 -17.44 40.12
N GLY A 410 25.32 -18.12 39.17
CA GLY A 410 26.53 -18.90 39.41
C GLY A 410 26.31 -20.22 40.18
N VAL A 411 25.09 -20.52 40.60
CA VAL A 411 24.74 -21.77 41.29
C VAL A 411 24.56 -22.88 40.23
N PRO A 412 25.26 -24.03 40.35
CA PRO A 412 25.05 -25.16 39.44
C PRO A 412 23.62 -25.69 39.58
N ASN A 413 23.01 -26.10 38.46
CA ASN A 413 21.66 -26.67 38.39
C ASN A 413 20.52 -25.73 38.84
N ALA A 414 20.71 -24.41 38.77
CA ALA A 414 19.69 -23.42 39.10
C ALA A 414 19.27 -22.60 37.88
N VAL A 415 17.96 -22.37 37.71
CA VAL A 415 17.45 -21.53 36.62
C VAL A 415 17.42 -20.07 37.08
N SER A 416 18.11 -19.21 36.33
CA SER A 416 18.11 -17.78 36.61
C SER A 416 16.74 -17.15 36.34
N THR A 417 16.37 -16.16 37.17
CA THR A 417 15.12 -15.40 37.00
C THR A 417 15.04 -14.74 35.62
N VAL A 418 16.18 -14.27 35.10
CA VAL A 418 16.28 -13.66 33.76
C VAL A 418 15.91 -14.65 32.67
N PHE A 419 16.44 -15.87 32.73
CA PHE A 419 16.10 -16.91 31.77
C PHE A 419 14.63 -17.32 31.86
N TRP A 420 14.09 -17.48 33.07
CA TRP A 420 12.69 -17.82 33.30
C TRP A 420 11.72 -16.79 32.70
N ILE A 421 12.03 -15.50 32.87
CA ILE A 421 11.24 -14.40 32.31
C ILE A 421 11.26 -14.43 30.78
N VAL A 422 12.43 -14.64 30.17
CA VAL A 422 12.57 -14.68 28.71
C VAL A 422 11.78 -15.86 28.13
N VAL A 423 11.87 -17.03 28.73
CA VAL A 423 11.13 -18.22 28.28
C VAL A 423 9.62 -18.02 28.43
N ASN A 424 9.15 -17.51 29.57
CA ASN A 424 7.71 -17.25 29.74
C ASN A 424 7.20 -16.20 28.76
N ASN A 425 7.95 -15.12 28.52
CA ASN A 425 7.58 -14.11 27.53
C ASN A 425 7.52 -14.72 26.12
N PHE A 426 8.53 -15.52 25.76
CA PHE A 426 8.58 -16.21 24.47
C PHE A 426 7.40 -17.16 24.28
N VAL A 427 7.11 -18.00 25.28
CA VAL A 427 5.99 -18.95 25.25
C VAL A 427 4.64 -18.24 25.22
N ALA A 428 4.46 -17.19 26.01
CA ALA A 428 3.25 -16.38 25.97
C ALA A 428 3.04 -15.76 24.58
N ARG A 429 4.11 -15.22 23.98
CA ARG A 429 4.05 -14.62 22.63
C ARG A 429 3.74 -15.65 21.54
N THR A 430 4.34 -16.84 21.60
CA THR A 430 4.04 -17.90 20.62
C THR A 430 2.61 -18.40 20.79
N MET A 431 2.15 -18.63 22.03
CA MET A 431 0.76 -19.02 22.31
C MET A 431 -0.25 -18.01 21.77
N VAL A 432 -0.04 -16.70 22.01
CA VAL A 432 -0.89 -15.65 21.44
C VAL A 432 -0.88 -15.68 19.91
N GLY A 433 0.26 -16.02 19.30
CA GLY A 433 0.37 -16.20 17.85
C GLY A 433 -0.39 -17.42 17.30
N TYR A 434 -0.59 -18.48 18.10
CA TYR A 434 -1.34 -19.67 17.72
C TYR A 434 -2.85 -19.56 17.93
N VAL A 435 -3.30 -18.66 18.79
CA VAL A 435 -4.73 -18.45 19.10
C VAL A 435 -5.39 -17.45 18.13
N LYS A 436 -4.59 -16.69 17.38
CA LYS A 436 -5.05 -15.92 16.20
C LYS A 436 -5.06 -16.78 14.96
#